data_AF-A0A7J7L2V1-F1
#
_entry.id   AF-A0A7J7L2V1-F1
#
_cell.length_a   1.000
_cell.length_b   1.000
_cell.length_c   1.000
_cell.angle_alpha   90.00
_cell.angle_beta   90.00
_cell.angle_gamma   90.00
#
_symmetry.space_group_name_H-M   'P 1'
#
loop_
_entity.id
_entity.type
_entity.pdbx_description
1 polymer ?
#
loop_
_entity_poly.entity_id
_entity_poly.type
_entity_poly.pdbx_seq_one_letter_code
_entity_poly.pdbx_strand_id
1 'polypeptide(L)'
;MSLTNCFCPNLCLSTVYCGRGNRKTAKGKRFNHSFGNARPKSKDKGRRPPRSLVTPFLPRKDKFEDGDIIKIDIDESLFTS
;
A
#
# COMPACT_ATOMS: atom_id res chain seq x y z
N MET A 1 -34.81 -13.21 9.32
CA MET A 1 -33.50 -13.51 8.71
C MET A 1 -33.58 -13.20 7.22
N SER A 2 -32.43 -12.89 6.60
CA SER A 2 -32.17 -12.64 5.17
C SER A 2 -32.80 -11.42 4.46
N LEU A 3 -31.88 -10.48 4.17
CA LEU A 3 -31.69 -9.68 2.94
C LEU A 3 -32.77 -8.68 2.48
N THR A 4 -32.34 -7.41 2.35
CA THR A 4 -32.73 -6.31 1.41
C THR A 4 -32.58 -4.98 2.16
N ASN A 5 -31.76 -4.01 1.75
CA ASN A 5 -31.96 -3.20 0.56
C ASN A 5 -30.64 -2.55 0.11
N CYS A 6 -30.18 -2.94 -1.07
CA CYS A 6 -29.32 -2.15 -1.94
C CYS A 6 -30.27 -1.41 -2.89
N PHE A 7 -30.49 -0.11 -2.67
CA PHE A 7 -31.42 0.67 -3.48
C PHE A 7 -30.64 1.46 -4.53
N CYS A 8 -30.33 0.83 -5.67
CA CYS A 8 -29.94 1.45 -6.94
C CYS A 8 -30.08 0.42 -8.09
N PRO A 9 -31.06 0.56 -9.01
CA PRO A 9 -31.45 -0.52 -9.93
C PRO A 9 -30.61 -0.66 -11.21
N ASN A 10 -29.44 -0.01 -11.38
CA ASN A 10 -28.74 -0.09 -12.69
C ASN A 10 -27.20 -0.13 -12.70
N LEU A 11 -26.47 -0.37 -11.60
CA LEU A 11 -25.03 -0.72 -11.73
C LEU A 11 -24.42 -1.35 -10.48
N CYS A 12 -24.76 -2.60 -10.18
CA CYS A 12 -24.13 -3.38 -9.11
C CYS A 12 -22.63 -3.71 -9.35
N LEU A 13 -22.03 -3.25 -10.45
CA LEU A 13 -20.62 -3.53 -10.80
C LEU A 13 -19.66 -2.34 -10.60
N SER A 14 -20.14 -1.19 -10.10
CA SER A 14 -19.30 0.03 -9.96
C SER A 14 -19.01 0.47 -8.51
N THR A 15 -19.67 -0.09 -7.49
CA THR A 15 -19.50 0.34 -6.10
C THR A 15 -18.32 -0.33 -5.38
N VAL A 16 -17.86 -1.48 -5.89
CA VAL A 16 -16.75 -2.28 -5.34
C VAL A 16 -15.38 -1.80 -5.84
N TYR A 17 -15.35 -0.94 -6.85
CA TYR A 17 -14.09 -0.40 -7.35
C TYR A 17 -13.60 0.73 -6.42
N CYS A 18 -12.32 0.63 -6.02
CA CYS A 18 -11.51 1.56 -5.22
C CYS A 18 -11.93 1.83 -3.75
N GLY A 19 -12.16 0.77 -2.95
CA GLY A 19 -12.06 0.86 -1.48
C GLY A 19 -13.23 1.53 -0.73
N ARG A 20 -14.38 1.71 -1.39
CA ARG A 20 -15.62 2.29 -0.80
C ARG A 20 -16.40 1.32 0.08
N GLY A 21 -16.26 0.01 -0.10
CA GLY A 21 -16.92 -1.00 0.74
C GLY A 21 -16.30 -1.18 2.14
N ASN A 22 -15.06 -0.74 2.34
CA ASN A 22 -14.34 -1.00 3.59
C ASN A 22 -14.69 0.04 4.68
N ARG A 23 -15.54 -0.35 5.63
CA ARG A 23 -15.95 0.49 6.78
C ARG A 23 -14.81 0.83 7.75
N LYS A 24 -13.60 0.27 7.61
CA LYS A 24 -12.42 0.60 8.43
C LYS A 24 -11.58 1.74 7.83
N THR A 25 -11.85 2.19 6.60
CA THR A 25 -11.11 3.27 5.92
C THR A 25 -11.89 4.59 5.92
N ALA A 26 -11.18 5.71 5.72
CA ALA A 26 -11.82 7.01 5.58
C ALA A 26 -12.80 7.07 4.39
N LYS A 27 -12.47 6.37 3.29
CA LYS A 27 -13.27 6.35 2.06
C LYS A 27 -14.55 5.54 2.22
N GLY A 28 -14.49 4.37 2.88
CA GLY A 28 -15.70 3.58 3.14
C GLY A 28 -16.58 4.16 4.24
N LYS A 29 -15.99 4.81 5.26
CA LYS A 29 -16.79 5.59 6.22
C LYS A 29 -17.52 6.76 5.54
N ARG A 30 -16.87 7.45 4.59
CA ARG A 30 -17.48 8.53 3.79
C ARG A 30 -18.66 8.02 2.95
N PHE A 31 -18.48 6.89 2.24
CA PHE A 31 -19.53 6.28 1.43
C PHE A 31 -20.72 5.84 2.28
N ASN A 32 -20.46 5.27 3.47
CA ASN A 32 -21.51 4.88 4.41
C ASN A 32 -22.04 6.05 5.26
N HIS A 33 -21.69 7.30 4.93
CA HIS A 33 -22.08 8.53 5.65
C HIS A 33 -21.85 8.50 7.18
N SER A 34 -20.90 7.68 7.64
CA SER A 34 -20.65 7.43 9.06
C SER A 34 -19.34 8.07 9.53
N PHE A 35 -19.23 8.30 10.83
CA PHE A 35 -18.02 8.81 11.48
C PHE A 35 -17.36 7.72 12.34
N GLY A 36 -16.09 7.91 12.67
CA GLY A 36 -15.34 7.01 13.54
C GLY A 36 -13.84 7.30 13.46
N ASN A 37 -12.99 6.47 14.06
CA ASN A 37 -11.54 6.75 14.16
C ASN A 37 -10.83 6.99 12.81
N ALA A 38 -11.32 6.36 11.73
CA ALA A 38 -10.79 6.57 10.38
C ALA A 38 -11.30 7.87 9.71
N ARG A 39 -12.41 8.43 10.17
CA ARG A 39 -13.05 9.67 9.69
C ARG A 39 -13.59 10.48 10.88
N PRO A 40 -12.72 11.22 11.60
CA PRO A 40 -13.12 12.08 12.70
C PRO A 40 -13.92 13.30 12.20
N LYS A 41 -14.72 13.91 13.07
CA LYS A 41 -15.55 15.10 12.77
C LYS A 41 -14.76 16.42 12.82
N SER A 42 -13.87 16.55 13.80
CA SER A 42 -13.01 17.72 14.02
C SER A 42 -11.54 17.30 14.02
N LYS A 43 -10.63 18.27 13.92
CA LYS A 43 -9.18 18.04 13.92
C LYS A 43 -8.66 17.63 15.30
N ASP A 44 -9.36 18.03 16.36
CA ASP A 44 -9.02 17.74 17.76
C ASP A 44 -9.37 16.30 18.15
N LYS A 45 -10.19 15.62 17.35
CA LYS A 45 -10.54 14.21 17.57
C LYS A 45 -9.44 13.31 17.04
N GLY A 46 -8.92 12.47 17.92
CA GLY A 46 -7.83 11.55 17.64
C GLY A 46 -8.05 10.72 16.38
N ARG A 47 -7.04 10.73 15.51
CA ARG A 47 -6.90 9.74 14.44
C ARG A 47 -6.23 8.50 15.01
N ARG A 48 -6.09 7.47 14.16
CA ARG A 48 -5.15 6.38 14.46
C ARG A 48 -3.77 6.96 14.80
N PRO A 49 -2.96 6.24 15.59
CA PRO A 49 -1.58 6.62 15.84
C PRO A 49 -0.89 7.05 14.54
N PRO A 50 -0.06 8.10 14.59
CA PRO A 50 0.65 8.58 13.41
C PRO A 50 1.39 7.40 12.78
N ARG A 51 1.27 7.25 11.46
CA ARG A 51 2.08 6.25 10.77
C ARG A 51 3.53 6.68 10.95
N SER A 52 4.38 5.75 11.39
CA SER A 52 5.82 5.98 11.43
C SER A 52 6.27 6.53 10.08
N LEU A 53 6.99 7.64 10.11
CA LEU A 53 7.63 8.17 8.92
C LEU A 53 8.77 7.19 8.59
N VAL A 54 8.56 6.38 7.56
CA VAL A 54 9.64 5.59 7.00
C VAL A 54 10.53 6.57 6.27
N THR A 55 11.69 6.89 6.86
CA THR A 55 12.75 7.59 6.12
C THR A 55 13.01 6.76 4.86
N PRO A 56 12.98 7.36 3.66
CA PRO A 56 13.33 6.62 2.46
C PRO A 56 14.70 6.00 2.71
N PHE A 57 14.80 4.69 2.49
CA PHE A 57 16.02 3.96 2.75
C PHE A 57 17.17 4.64 2.00
N LEU A 58 18.27 4.91 2.70
CA LEU A 58 19.46 5.50 2.09
C LEU A 58 19.83 4.64 0.88
N PRO A 59 20.05 5.20 -0.32
CA PRO A 59 20.55 4.43 -1.45
C PRO A 59 21.79 3.66 -0.97
N ARG A 60 21.76 2.33 -1.03
CA ARG A 60 22.99 1.56 -0.75
C ARG A 60 23.94 1.98 -1.84
N LYS A 61 25.07 2.57 -1.47
CA LYS A 61 26.20 2.66 -2.39
C LYS A 61 26.47 1.23 -2.83
N ASP A 62 26.32 0.96 -4.13
CA ASP A 62 26.73 -0.33 -4.65
C ASP A 62 28.23 -0.42 -4.40
N LYS A 63 28.67 -1.55 -3.84
CA LYS A 63 30.06 -1.74 -3.40
C LYS A 63 31.04 -1.77 -4.57
N PHE A 64 30.52 -1.73 -5.81
CA PHE A 64 31.29 -1.82 -7.05
C PHE A 64 31.39 -0.49 -7.82
N GLU A 65 30.84 0.63 -7.30
CA GLU A 65 30.93 1.94 -7.98
C GLU A 65 32.33 2.57 -7.92
N ASP A 66 33.23 2.05 -7.08
CA ASP A 66 34.57 2.63 -6.86
C ASP A 66 35.62 2.15 -7.90
N GLY A 67 35.20 1.47 -8.97
CA GLY A 67 36.10 1.13 -10.09
C GLY A 67 37.11 0.03 -9.76
N ASP A 68 36.85 -0.78 -8.73
CA ASP A 68 37.68 -1.92 -8.38
C ASP A 68 37.64 -2.96 -9.51
N ILE A 69 38.70 -3.00 -10.31
CA ILE A 69 38.94 -4.03 -11.33
C ILE A 69 39.19 -5.35 -10.60
N ILE A 70 38.13 -6.15 -10.43
CA ILE A 70 38.24 -7.52 -9.96
C ILE A 70 38.93 -8.32 -11.08
N LYS A 71 40.19 -8.68 -10.87
CA LYS A 71 40.91 -9.61 -11.75
C LYS A 71 40.32 -11.00 -11.56
N ILE A 72 39.35 -11.34 -12.39
CA ILE A 72 38.78 -12.68 -12.45
C ILE A 72 39.73 -13.48 -13.34
N ASP A 73 40.60 -14.28 -12.73
CA ASP A 73 41.35 -15.31 -13.45
C ASP A 73 40.36 -16.44 -13.77
N ILE A 74 40.05 -16.59 -15.06
CA ILE A 74 39.17 -17.65 -15.53
C ILE A 74 40.06 -18.83 -15.91
N ASP A 75 40.02 -19.89 -15.11
CA ASP A 75 40.69 -21.13 -15.45
C ASP A 75 39.99 -21.78 -16.65
N GLU A 76 40.72 -21.95 -17.76
CA GLU A 76 40.23 -22.50 -19.04
C GLU A 76 39.69 -23.94 -18.92
N SER A 77 39.92 -24.60 -17.79
CA SER A 77 39.38 -25.92 -17.46
C SER A 77 37.86 -25.93 -17.18
N LEU A 78 37.25 -24.77 -16.93
CA LEU A 78 35.82 -24.62 -16.68
C LEU A 78 34.96 -24.68 -17.96
N PHE A 79 35.56 -24.50 -19.14
CA PHE A 79 34.84 -24.58 -20.43
C PHE A 79 35.04 -25.92 -21.15
N THR A 80 35.82 -26.83 -20.56
CA THR A 80 35.99 -28.20 -21.05
C THR A 80 35.09 -29.17 -20.28
N SER A 81 33.80 -29.20 -20.64
CA SER A 81 32.91 -30.36 -20.44
C SER A 81 31.71 -30.29 -21.38
#